data_AF-A0A226DVI9-F1
#
_entry.id   AF-A0A226DVI9-F1
#
_cell.length_a   1.000
_cell.length_b   1.000
_cell.length_c   1.000
_cell.angle_alpha   90.00
_cell.angle_beta   90.00
_cell.angle_gamma   90.00
#
_symmetry.space_group_name_H-M   'P 1'
#
loop_
_entity.id
_entity.type
_entity.pdbx_description
1 polymer ?
#
loop_
_entity_poly.entity_id
_entity_poly.type
_entity_poly.pdbx_seq_one_letter_code
_entity_poly.pdbx_strand_id
1 'polypeptide(L)'
;MAKTPSDGVLKPKYNTDCEMRSVILPYREGVKYTFGDEFISREEQGEFVFLNVKPIKWNWSPTSLVEISCEAGKYLVKSGEVNIVIKNGVILDVLAYSGTWLNFGDELQFTKYHDDISGGLAMFTFQKRECATNWDTTVGQNSIGSGVEENSSGLNFNPGLNQVIFSHIVSHLSLGNLLSVRLVCKQWDKHVAPLVRKKCVINFRNSSTTPSLKFSRYVHEMKGVAPFPNWTINCPYSVPGKRDDDKGRAAKYFADLNWFLHPRWGHHVKTLSLSGHIYSDPDYGVYIKIVTFFKDTLEQLRVHFYMKIFNEDGHEENYSMKKSDDLVFKNLQKFSMTILPYDSGTLTVSAPWIKTWACAIKGVDSMEVLGSAWLGSRFVQELQKVGTLSYKNLREIVLTCRSEDAINFLTKVKQPLKKVTFGEPLEIRDVPKFENFLKKCAGSLQLLSFRISTKGMEEKSRFALNFPCLRNLKKLDIHFGLFKPYHFGEEKCFIKDVARFRLSFPPLSFGNDRIDHGRHLPLIRSIVVTPSLSGADERAEFWNTYSDLIDSLLPKVAHSCETLRNFEIPSNLEFNVKTSLLRGDELPDIFPNVRSKWINDLQTISNN
;
A
#
# COMPACT_ATOMS: atom_id res chain seq x y z
N MET A 1 8.96 25.28 37.11
CA MET A 1 8.32 24.18 36.36
C MET A 1 9.41 23.23 35.88
N ALA A 2 9.30 21.94 36.19
CA ALA A 2 10.33 20.94 35.92
C ALA A 2 10.43 20.67 34.41
N LYS A 3 11.66 20.62 33.88
CA LYS A 3 11.94 20.13 32.52
C LYS A 3 11.36 18.72 32.39
N THR A 4 10.61 18.45 31.31
CA THR A 4 10.29 17.06 30.96
C THR A 4 11.60 16.31 30.74
N PRO A 5 11.84 15.20 31.44
CA PRO A 5 13.02 14.39 31.21
C PRO A 5 12.97 13.80 29.79
N SER A 6 14.15 13.62 29.22
CA SER A 6 14.35 13.08 27.87
C SER A 6 14.00 11.60 27.78
N ASP A 7 13.48 11.17 26.63
CA ASP A 7 13.24 9.76 26.31
C ASP A 7 14.50 8.90 26.55
N GLY A 8 14.31 7.73 27.14
CA GLY A 8 15.36 6.74 27.33
C GLY A 8 15.54 5.85 26.09
N VAL A 9 16.78 5.65 25.63
CA VAL A 9 17.08 4.64 24.59
C VAL A 9 17.78 3.45 25.23
N LEU A 10 17.11 2.30 25.23
CA LEU A 10 17.68 1.01 25.55
C LEU A 10 18.38 0.45 24.31
N LYS A 11 19.66 0.08 24.40
CA LYS A 11 20.37 -0.65 23.33
C LYS A 11 20.85 -2.00 23.85
N PRO A 12 20.82 -3.07 23.05
CA PRO A 12 21.52 -4.30 23.39
C PRO A 12 23.04 -4.07 23.32
N LYS A 13 23.78 -4.69 24.23
CA LYS A 13 25.23 -4.83 24.11
C LYS A 13 25.54 -6.14 23.38
N TYR A 14 26.51 -6.13 22.46
CA TYR A 14 26.99 -7.37 21.84
C TYR A 14 27.57 -8.30 22.93
N ASN A 15 27.29 -9.61 22.84
CA ASN A 15 27.61 -10.67 23.83
C ASN A 15 26.65 -10.85 25.02
N THR A 16 25.40 -10.38 24.95
CA THR A 16 24.36 -10.81 25.90
C THR A 16 23.60 -12.02 25.36
N ASP A 17 23.31 -13.03 26.18
CA ASP A 17 22.43 -14.18 25.85
C ASP A 17 20.93 -13.80 25.73
N CYS A 18 20.65 -12.50 25.59
CA CYS A 18 19.35 -11.89 25.38
C CYS A 18 19.34 -11.19 24.01
N GLU A 19 18.41 -11.59 23.15
CA GLU A 19 18.12 -10.92 21.89
C GLU A 19 17.09 -9.81 22.13
N MET A 20 17.57 -8.65 22.58
CA MET A 20 16.77 -7.43 22.63
C MET A 20 17.17 -6.54 21.44
N ARG A 21 16.20 -5.98 20.72
CA ARG A 21 16.48 -4.85 19.80
C ARG A 21 16.43 -3.55 20.59
N SER A 22 17.15 -2.52 20.16
CA SER A 22 17.09 -1.22 20.84
C SER A 22 15.66 -0.68 20.90
N VAL A 23 15.26 -0.17 22.05
CA VAL A 23 13.90 0.30 22.35
C VAL A 23 13.97 1.73 22.88
N ILE A 24 13.06 2.60 22.43
CA ILE A 24 12.90 3.96 22.98
C ILE A 24 11.73 3.95 23.95
N LEU A 25 11.97 4.37 25.20
CA LEU A 25 10.96 4.54 26.23
C LEU A 25 10.61 6.03 26.36
N PRO A 26 9.45 6.47 25.86
CA PRO A 26 9.06 7.87 26.02
C PRO A 26 8.83 8.18 27.50
N TYR A 27 9.30 9.31 28.01
CA TYR A 27 8.98 9.63 29.41
C TYR A 27 7.52 10.08 29.54
N ARG A 28 6.77 9.44 30.43
CA ARG A 28 5.42 9.90 30.77
C ARG A 28 5.07 9.64 32.21
N GLU A 29 4.83 10.71 32.95
CA GLU A 29 4.41 10.66 34.35
C GLU A 29 3.28 9.63 34.58
N GLY A 30 3.48 8.74 35.54
CA GLY A 30 2.57 7.66 35.91
C GLY A 30 2.57 6.44 34.97
N VAL A 31 3.40 6.40 33.93
CA VAL A 31 3.52 5.23 33.05
C VAL A 31 4.52 4.23 33.62
N LYS A 32 4.12 2.96 33.57
CA LYS A 32 4.97 1.80 33.85
C LYS A 32 5.33 1.07 32.56
N TYR A 33 6.60 0.72 32.43
CA TYR A 33 7.14 -0.17 31.41
C TYR A 33 7.58 -1.46 32.06
N THR A 34 7.13 -2.61 31.55
CA THR A 34 7.54 -3.91 32.07
C THR A 34 8.30 -4.68 31.01
N PHE A 35 9.41 -5.29 31.39
CA PHE A 35 10.25 -6.10 30.53
C PHE A 35 10.18 -7.53 31.00
N GLY A 36 9.84 -8.46 30.12
CA GLY A 36 9.66 -9.86 30.47
C GLY A 36 9.52 -10.73 29.24
N ASP A 37 9.29 -12.02 29.44
CA ASP A 37 9.06 -12.99 28.37
C ASP A 37 7.59 -13.40 28.21
N GLU A 38 6.73 -13.15 29.20
CA GLU A 38 5.28 -13.44 29.17
C GLU A 38 4.41 -12.20 29.46
N PHE A 39 3.44 -11.95 28.60
CA PHE A 39 2.45 -10.89 28.78
C PHE A 39 1.14 -11.43 29.36
N ILE A 40 0.68 -10.83 30.46
CA ILE A 40 -0.56 -11.15 31.16
C ILE A 40 -1.65 -10.13 30.79
N SER A 41 -1.43 -8.86 31.14
CA SER A 41 -2.39 -7.78 30.89
C SER A 41 -1.71 -6.41 30.89
N ARG A 42 -2.35 -5.43 30.23
CA ARG A 42 -1.84 -4.05 30.20
C ARG A 42 -2.11 -3.33 31.52
N GLU A 43 -3.16 -3.71 32.22
CA GLU A 43 -3.56 -3.17 33.50
C GLU A 43 -2.54 -3.51 34.59
N GLU A 44 -2.06 -4.76 34.61
CA GLU A 44 -1.09 -5.21 35.60
C GLU A 44 0.34 -4.82 35.23
N GLN A 45 0.73 -4.94 33.95
CA GLN A 45 2.13 -4.79 33.53
C GLN A 45 2.41 -3.47 32.77
N GLY A 46 1.42 -2.61 32.54
CA GLY A 46 1.62 -1.38 31.79
C GLY A 46 2.11 -1.61 30.35
N GLU A 47 3.05 -0.78 29.90
CA GLU A 47 3.67 -0.91 28.57
C GLU A 47 4.69 -2.05 28.56
N PHE A 48 4.24 -3.24 28.20
CA PHE A 48 5.10 -4.42 28.21
C PHE A 48 6.06 -4.47 26.99
N VAL A 49 7.27 -5.00 27.19
CA VAL A 49 8.32 -5.15 26.18
C VAL A 49 8.88 -6.56 26.27
N PHE A 50 8.73 -7.33 25.18
CA PHE A 50 9.23 -8.70 25.10
C PHE A 50 10.77 -8.73 25.09
N LEU A 51 11.32 -9.54 25.99
CA LEU A 51 12.72 -9.95 26.01
C LEU A 51 12.82 -11.40 25.53
N ASN A 52 13.66 -11.65 24.52
CA ASN A 52 13.92 -13.02 24.07
C ASN A 52 15.23 -13.49 24.68
N VAL A 53 15.14 -14.35 25.70
CA VAL A 53 16.30 -14.92 26.39
C VAL A 53 16.54 -16.32 25.85
N LYS A 54 17.79 -16.69 25.54
CA LYS A 54 18.10 -18.01 24.96
C LYS A 54 17.90 -19.12 26.01
N PRO A 55 16.97 -20.08 25.79
CA PRO A 55 16.58 -21.07 26.80
C PRO A 55 17.72 -21.95 27.32
N ILE A 56 18.69 -22.27 26.45
CA ILE A 56 19.78 -23.23 26.73
C ILE A 56 20.74 -22.73 27.84
N LYS A 57 20.66 -21.44 28.23
CA LYS A 57 21.57 -20.86 29.23
C LYS A 57 20.88 -20.29 30.48
N TRP A 58 19.55 -20.25 30.49
CA TRP A 58 18.76 -19.61 31.54
C TRP A 58 17.78 -20.63 32.13
N ASN A 59 18.00 -21.05 33.38
CA ASN A 59 17.24 -22.13 34.03
C ASN A 59 15.95 -21.64 34.72
N TRP A 60 15.45 -20.45 34.38
CA TRP A 60 14.31 -19.82 35.06
C TRP A 60 13.51 -18.95 34.09
N SER A 61 12.19 -18.86 34.33
CA SER A 61 11.18 -18.21 33.47
C SER A 61 10.37 -17.19 34.30
N PRO A 62 10.88 -15.97 34.52
CA PRO A 62 10.12 -14.94 35.22
C PRO A 62 9.14 -14.24 34.26
N THR A 63 7.86 -14.21 34.63
CA THR A 63 6.80 -13.42 33.96
C THR A 63 7.15 -11.94 33.81
N SER A 64 8.03 -11.39 34.66
CA SER A 64 8.57 -10.03 34.55
C SER A 64 9.99 -9.94 35.12
N LEU A 65 10.92 -9.51 34.27
CA LEU A 65 12.34 -9.33 34.61
C LEU A 65 12.56 -7.99 35.32
N VAL A 66 11.91 -6.93 34.83
CA VAL A 66 12.13 -5.54 35.27
C VAL A 66 10.88 -4.71 35.07
N GLU A 67 10.58 -3.83 36.03
CA GLU A 67 9.64 -2.73 35.85
C GLU A 67 10.35 -1.38 35.91
N ILE A 68 9.97 -0.46 35.02
CA ILE A 68 10.43 0.92 35.00
C ILE A 68 9.20 1.84 35.06
N SER A 69 8.98 2.54 36.17
CA SER A 69 7.94 3.56 36.26
C SER A 69 8.51 4.97 36.00
N CYS A 70 7.66 5.87 35.53
CA CYS A 70 7.99 7.29 35.31
C CYS A 70 7.33 8.11 36.41
N GLU A 71 8.11 8.62 37.37
CA GLU A 71 7.60 9.35 38.53
C GLU A 71 8.49 10.57 38.81
N ALA A 72 7.88 11.71 39.15
CA ALA A 72 8.52 12.96 39.52
C ALA A 72 9.60 13.45 38.53
N GLY A 73 9.33 13.30 37.23
CA GLY A 73 10.27 13.67 36.16
C GLY A 73 11.48 12.75 36.02
N LYS A 74 11.41 11.49 36.48
CA LYS A 74 12.52 10.53 36.42
C LYS A 74 12.04 9.09 36.24
N TYR A 75 12.89 8.24 35.69
CA TYR A 75 12.61 6.81 35.61
C TYR A 75 13.02 6.12 36.91
N LEU A 76 12.14 5.28 37.42
CA LEU A 76 12.29 4.49 38.63
C LEU A 76 12.35 3.02 38.26
N VAL A 77 13.43 2.31 38.60
CA VAL A 77 13.55 0.87 38.32
C VAL A 77 13.17 0.05 39.55
N LYS A 78 12.39 -1.00 39.32
CA LYS A 78 12.10 -2.08 40.25
C LYS A 78 12.47 -3.41 39.62
N SER A 79 13.13 -4.27 40.38
CA SER A 79 13.46 -5.63 39.94
C SER A 79 12.21 -6.51 39.98
N GLY A 80 12.14 -7.53 39.12
CA GLY A 80 11.24 -8.66 39.39
C GLY A 80 11.64 -9.39 40.68
N GLU A 81 10.73 -10.20 41.23
CA GLU A 81 11.04 -11.05 42.40
C GLU A 81 12.30 -11.89 42.10
N VAL A 82 13.24 -11.95 43.06
CA VAL A 82 14.52 -12.69 42.96
C VAL A 82 15.61 -12.06 42.06
N ASN A 83 15.35 -10.90 41.43
CA ASN A 83 16.32 -10.25 40.54
C ASN A 83 17.20 -9.21 41.22
N ILE A 84 18.47 -9.16 40.80
CA ILE A 84 19.42 -8.14 41.24
C ILE A 84 19.52 -7.05 40.17
N VAL A 85 19.39 -5.79 40.60
CA VAL A 85 19.59 -4.61 39.76
C VAL A 85 20.86 -3.92 40.19
N ILE A 86 21.80 -3.72 39.27
CA ILE A 86 23.06 -3.02 39.53
C ILE A 86 23.07 -1.68 38.80
N LYS A 87 23.40 -0.62 39.54
CA LYS A 87 23.69 0.71 38.96
C LYS A 87 25.13 1.11 39.31
N ASN A 88 25.93 1.39 38.28
CA ASN A 88 27.33 1.83 38.42
C ASN A 88 28.18 0.93 39.35
N GLY A 89 27.99 -0.40 39.27
CA GLY A 89 28.73 -1.37 40.07
C GLY A 89 28.19 -1.60 41.49
N VAL A 90 27.10 -0.92 41.89
CA VAL A 90 26.47 -1.07 43.21
C VAL A 90 25.18 -1.89 43.08
N ILE A 91 25.09 -2.98 43.86
CA ILE A 91 23.86 -3.78 44.04
C ILE A 91 22.82 -2.91 44.73
N LEU A 92 21.66 -2.76 44.10
CA LEU A 92 20.55 -1.99 44.66
C LEU A 92 19.73 -2.91 45.57
N ASP A 93 19.61 -2.53 46.84
CA ASP A 93 18.85 -3.29 47.83
C ASP A 93 17.35 -3.19 47.53
N VAL A 94 16.77 -4.30 47.11
CA VAL A 94 15.38 -4.42 46.63
C VAL A 94 14.38 -4.27 47.79
N LEU A 95 14.83 -4.44 49.04
CA LEU A 95 13.98 -4.34 50.24
C LEU A 95 13.81 -2.90 50.75
N ALA A 96 14.64 -1.96 50.30
CA ALA A 96 14.41 -0.54 50.51
C ALA A 96 13.47 -0.04 49.41
N TYR A 97 12.23 0.31 49.78
CA TYR A 97 11.18 0.89 48.91
C TYR A 97 11.60 2.16 48.11
N SER A 98 12.86 2.58 48.15
CA SER A 98 13.43 3.64 47.33
C SER A 98 13.85 3.10 45.97
N GLY A 99 12.91 3.05 45.02
CA GLY A 99 13.26 2.73 43.64
C GLY A 99 14.39 3.64 43.14
N THR A 100 15.26 3.10 42.31
CA THR A 100 16.48 3.82 41.90
C THR A 100 16.18 4.73 40.73
N TRP A 101 16.52 6.01 40.89
CA TRP A 101 16.43 7.01 39.84
C TRP A 101 17.44 6.72 38.72
N LEU A 102 17.00 6.62 37.48
CA LEU A 102 17.90 6.48 36.34
C LEU A 102 18.31 7.86 35.82
N ASN A 103 19.60 7.98 35.52
CA ASN A 103 20.11 9.13 34.80
C ASN A 103 20.17 8.82 33.32
N PHE A 104 20.14 9.89 32.56
CA PHE A 104 20.38 9.82 31.15
C PHE A 104 21.85 9.59 30.87
N GLY A 105 22.19 8.43 30.31
CA GLY A 105 23.54 7.95 30.05
C GLY A 105 23.86 6.57 30.67
N ASP A 106 23.01 6.01 31.53
CA ASP A 106 23.27 4.72 32.22
C ASP A 106 23.34 3.52 31.19
N GLU A 107 23.81 2.28 31.52
CA GLU A 107 23.95 1.05 30.63
C GLU A 107 23.20 -0.28 31.07
N LEU A 108 22.46 -0.96 30.15
CA LEU A 108 21.41 -2.04 30.18
C LEU A 108 22.00 -3.26 29.56
N GLN A 109 22.18 -4.22 30.42
CA GLN A 109 22.81 -5.46 30.10
C GLN A 109 22.11 -6.52 30.94
N PHE A 110 21.57 -7.53 30.26
CA PHE A 110 21.09 -8.73 30.92
C PHE A 110 22.25 -9.74 30.93
N THR A 111 22.62 -10.19 32.13
CA THR A 111 23.70 -11.15 32.38
C THR A 111 23.22 -12.19 33.37
N LYS A 112 23.69 -13.43 33.28
CA LYS A 112 23.43 -14.44 34.29
C LYS A 112 24.35 -14.19 35.49
N TYR A 113 23.82 -14.16 36.72
CA TYR A 113 24.63 -13.88 37.92
C TYR A 113 25.50 -15.08 38.32
N HIS A 114 24.98 -16.31 38.18
CA HIS A 114 25.70 -17.58 38.39
C HIS A 114 25.02 -18.74 37.64
N ASP A 115 25.76 -19.81 37.31
CA ASP A 115 25.17 -21.02 36.70
C ASP A 115 24.28 -21.83 37.66
N ASP A 116 24.52 -21.68 38.97
CA ASP A 116 23.93 -22.49 40.04
C ASP A 116 22.78 -21.77 40.77
N ILE A 117 22.58 -20.48 40.47
CA ILE A 117 21.53 -19.63 41.08
C ILE A 117 20.48 -19.33 40.01
N SER A 118 19.21 -19.56 40.34
CA SER A 118 18.04 -19.31 39.48
C SER A 118 17.73 -17.83 39.26
N GLY A 119 18.68 -16.91 39.45
CA GLY A 119 18.50 -15.46 39.36
C GLY A 119 19.38 -14.84 38.29
N GLY A 120 18.79 -14.09 37.37
CA GLY A 120 19.50 -13.26 36.41
C GLY A 120 19.89 -11.91 37.01
N LEU A 121 20.96 -11.32 36.47
CA LEU A 121 21.39 -9.96 36.74
C LEU A 121 20.94 -9.05 35.59
N ALA A 122 20.19 -7.98 35.88
CA ALA A 122 19.90 -6.93 34.92
C ALA A 122 20.62 -5.62 35.33
N MET A 123 21.53 -5.14 34.50
CA MET A 123 22.10 -3.77 34.50
C MET A 123 21.23 -2.91 33.54
N PHE A 124 21.12 -1.55 33.59
CA PHE A 124 20.19 -0.69 32.74
C PHE A 124 20.71 0.54 31.91
N THR A 125 20.36 0.70 30.59
CA THR A 125 20.99 1.50 29.49
C THR A 125 20.00 2.55 29.11
N PHE A 126 20.34 3.80 29.34
CA PHE A 126 19.61 4.92 28.82
C PHE A 126 20.59 5.77 28.05
N GLN A 127 20.65 5.65 26.74
CA GLN A 127 21.40 6.63 25.95
C GLN A 127 20.52 7.84 25.62
N LYS A 128 21.17 9.00 25.57
CA LYS A 128 20.58 10.20 24.98
C LYS A 128 20.14 9.95 23.55
N ARG A 129 18.90 10.32 23.23
CA ARG A 129 18.52 10.55 21.84
C ARG A 129 19.41 11.66 21.27
N GLU A 130 20.26 11.32 20.29
CA GLU A 130 21.19 12.27 19.64
C GLU A 130 20.46 13.46 18.98
N CYS A 131 19.22 13.25 18.54
CA CYS A 131 18.37 14.30 17.99
C CYS A 131 17.28 14.70 18.98
N ALA A 132 17.48 15.84 19.66
CA ALA A 132 16.37 16.55 20.28
C ALA A 132 15.35 16.91 19.18
N THR A 133 14.07 16.66 19.42
CA THR A 133 13.00 17.10 18.52
C THR A 133 12.63 18.54 18.84
N ASN A 134 12.06 19.29 17.89
CA ASN A 134 11.56 20.64 18.14
C ASN A 134 10.50 20.70 19.28
N TRP A 135 9.98 19.54 19.70
CA TRP A 135 9.05 19.39 20.81
C TRP A 135 9.72 19.49 22.19
N ASP A 136 11.00 19.12 22.29
CA ASP A 136 11.82 19.27 23.50
C ASP A 136 12.03 20.75 23.86
N THR A 137 11.92 21.64 22.87
CA THR A 137 12.05 23.10 23.05
C THR A 137 10.73 23.82 23.34
N THR A 138 9.58 23.29 22.93
CA THR A 138 8.28 23.98 23.07
C THR A 138 7.69 23.97 24.47
N VAL A 139 8.15 23.10 25.37
CA VAL A 139 7.63 23.04 26.76
C VAL A 139 8.43 23.94 27.71
N GLY A 140 9.61 24.41 27.28
CA GLY A 140 10.47 25.33 28.04
C GLY A 140 10.34 26.81 27.67
N GLN A 141 9.58 27.15 26.63
CA GLN A 141 9.37 28.54 26.19
C GLN A 141 7.88 28.87 26.22
N ASN A 142 7.37 29.17 27.42
CA ASN A 142 6.52 30.35 27.49
C ASN A 142 7.41 31.51 27.03
N SER A 143 7.09 32.01 25.83
CA SER A 143 7.72 33.14 25.19
C SER A 143 7.61 34.37 26.09
N ILE A 144 8.57 34.52 27.00
CA ILE A 144 8.97 35.86 27.43
C ILE A 144 9.57 36.49 26.20
N GLY A 145 8.91 37.55 25.73
CA GLY A 145 9.35 38.34 24.60
C GLY A 145 10.80 38.73 24.75
N SER A 146 11.64 38.19 23.87
CA SER A 146 12.89 38.84 23.50
C SER A 146 12.65 39.36 22.09
N GLY A 147 12.29 40.64 22.05
CA GLY A 147 12.34 41.44 20.84
C GLY A 147 13.78 41.53 20.41
N VAL A 148 14.15 40.72 19.43
CA VAL A 148 15.27 41.03 18.55
C VAL A 148 14.66 41.16 17.17
N GLU A 149 14.37 42.41 16.81
CA GLU A 149 14.14 42.82 15.44
C GLU A 149 15.43 42.57 14.67
N GLU A 150 15.57 41.37 14.09
CA GLU A 150 16.54 41.17 13.03
C GLU A 150 15.97 41.79 11.76
N ASN A 151 16.56 42.95 11.43
CA ASN A 151 16.56 43.58 10.12
C ASN A 151 17.01 42.59 9.04
N SER A 152 16.11 41.70 8.61
CA SER A 152 16.22 41.01 7.34
C SER A 152 15.31 41.76 6.37
N SER A 153 15.95 42.41 5.40
CA SER A 153 15.31 43.00 4.21
C SER A 153 14.18 42.09 3.73
N GLY A 154 12.95 42.55 3.93
CA GLY A 154 11.74 41.75 3.83
C GLY A 154 11.57 41.11 2.46
N LEU A 155 11.76 39.79 2.39
CA LEU A 155 11.09 38.98 1.38
C LEU A 155 9.59 39.09 1.68
N ASN A 156 8.91 39.94 0.93
CA ASN A 156 7.48 40.19 1.08
C ASN A 156 6.71 39.00 0.51
N PHE A 157 6.43 38.04 1.37
CA PHE A 157 5.74 36.80 1.05
C PHE A 157 4.21 37.04 1.02
N ASN A 158 3.64 37.33 -0.14
CA ASN A 158 2.19 37.56 -0.31
C ASN A 158 1.32 36.36 0.18
N PRO A 159 0.35 36.58 1.08
CA PRO A 159 -0.58 35.54 1.54
C PRO A 159 -1.30 34.87 0.36
N GLY A 160 -1.22 33.54 0.26
CA GLY A 160 -1.81 32.75 -0.83
C GLY A 160 -0.81 32.26 -1.87
N LEU A 161 0.06 33.13 -2.39
CA LEU A 161 1.14 32.74 -3.34
C LEU A 161 2.15 31.78 -2.69
N ASN A 162 2.46 32.00 -1.42
CA ASN A 162 3.42 31.15 -0.69
C ASN A 162 2.92 29.73 -0.51
N GLN A 163 1.60 29.54 -0.29
CA GLN A 163 1.04 28.19 -0.16
C GLN A 163 1.16 27.40 -1.46
N VAL A 164 0.99 28.07 -2.62
CA VAL A 164 1.16 27.46 -3.93
C VAL A 164 2.63 27.09 -4.17
N ILE A 165 3.55 28.03 -3.89
CA ILE A 165 5.01 27.80 -4.03
C ILE A 165 5.46 26.65 -3.12
N PHE A 166 5.08 26.67 -1.83
CA PHE A 166 5.42 25.60 -0.89
C PHE A 166 4.77 24.27 -1.27
N SER A 167 3.52 24.26 -1.74
CA SER A 167 2.88 23.04 -2.22
C SER A 167 3.62 22.44 -3.41
N HIS A 168 4.12 23.29 -4.32
CA HIS A 168 4.93 22.89 -5.46
C HIS A 168 6.30 22.35 -5.02
N ILE A 169 7.02 23.04 -4.14
CA ILE A 169 8.29 22.55 -3.58
C ILE A 169 8.09 21.18 -2.90
N VAL A 170 7.08 21.08 -2.04
CA VAL A 170 6.76 19.83 -1.32
C VAL A 170 6.29 18.73 -2.27
N SER A 171 5.77 19.05 -3.46
CA SER A 171 5.39 18.03 -4.46
C SER A 171 6.58 17.30 -5.08
N HIS A 172 7.76 17.92 -5.08
CA HIS A 172 9.02 17.30 -5.53
C HIS A 172 9.70 16.48 -4.42
N LEU A 173 9.25 16.59 -3.17
CA LEU A 173 9.79 15.81 -2.06
C LEU A 173 9.10 14.44 -1.97
N SER A 174 9.91 13.38 -1.90
CA SER A 174 9.42 12.01 -1.66
C SER A 174 9.01 11.82 -0.18
N LEU A 175 7.94 12.49 0.24
CA LEU A 175 7.46 12.49 1.63
C LEU A 175 7.19 11.09 2.20
N GLY A 176 6.90 10.09 1.35
CA GLY A 176 6.73 8.70 1.78
C GLY A 176 8.00 8.03 2.32
N ASN A 177 9.18 8.53 1.96
CA ASN A 177 10.48 8.00 2.37
C ASN A 177 11.21 8.92 3.36
N LEU A 178 10.52 9.96 3.83
CA LEU A 178 11.17 11.04 4.54
C LEU A 178 11.29 10.70 6.03
N LEU A 179 12.53 10.50 6.48
CA LEU A 179 12.86 10.09 7.86
C LEU A 179 12.74 11.25 8.87
N SER A 180 13.17 12.45 8.48
CA SER A 180 13.06 13.66 9.32
C SER A 180 13.04 14.93 8.46
N VAL A 181 12.18 15.90 8.81
CA VAL A 181 12.21 17.27 8.26
C VAL A 181 12.56 18.22 9.40
N ARG A 182 13.54 19.10 9.19
CA ARG A 182 13.76 20.28 10.04
C ARG A 182 13.28 21.52 9.30
N LEU A 183 12.20 22.13 9.78
CA LEU A 183 11.71 23.41 9.26
C LEU A 183 12.47 24.53 9.98
N VAL A 184 13.29 25.27 9.23
CA VAL A 184 14.30 26.21 9.77
C VAL A 184 13.79 27.66 9.91
N CYS A 185 12.54 27.95 9.54
CA CYS A 185 11.93 29.28 9.68
C CYS A 185 10.46 29.17 10.12
N LYS A 186 9.99 30.12 10.94
CA LYS A 186 8.60 30.17 11.47
C LYS A 186 7.54 30.13 10.38
N GLN A 187 7.80 30.73 9.22
CA GLN A 187 6.86 30.72 8.08
C GLN A 187 6.76 29.34 7.43
N TRP A 188 7.87 28.60 7.38
CA TRP A 188 7.86 27.21 6.93
C TRP A 188 7.06 26.34 7.89
N ASP A 189 7.23 26.52 9.20
CA ASP A 189 6.43 25.77 10.18
C ASP A 189 4.93 26.06 10.02
N LYS A 190 4.54 27.34 9.90
CA LYS A 190 3.15 27.75 9.73
C LYS A 190 2.50 27.24 8.44
N HIS A 191 3.21 27.28 7.31
CA HIS A 191 2.62 27.01 5.99
C HIS A 191 2.95 25.61 5.43
N VAL A 192 4.12 25.05 5.77
CA VAL A 192 4.59 23.76 5.23
C VAL A 192 4.22 22.61 6.14
N ALA A 193 4.22 22.76 7.47
CA ALA A 193 3.84 21.66 8.36
C ALA A 193 2.41 21.13 8.09
N PRO A 194 1.38 21.96 7.83
CA PRO A 194 0.06 21.46 7.42
C PRO A 194 0.08 20.68 6.09
N LEU A 195 0.86 21.15 5.10
CA LEU A 195 0.99 20.51 3.80
C LEU A 195 1.71 19.16 3.89
N VAL A 196 2.79 19.11 4.66
CA VAL A 196 3.56 17.89 4.95
C VAL A 196 2.65 16.89 5.65
N ARG A 197 1.95 17.29 6.72
CA ARG A 197 0.99 16.42 7.43
C ARG A 197 -0.09 15.85 6.52
N LYS A 198 -0.66 16.68 5.64
CA LYS A 198 -1.70 16.26 4.69
C LYS A 198 -1.22 15.21 3.69
N LYS A 199 0.07 15.25 3.30
CA LYS A 199 0.66 14.34 2.30
C LYS A 199 1.43 13.16 2.89
N CYS A 200 1.97 13.29 4.11
CA CYS A 200 2.73 12.24 4.76
C CYS A 200 1.87 11.04 5.12
N VAL A 201 2.51 9.86 5.12
CA VAL A 201 1.90 8.59 5.50
C VAL A 201 2.60 8.07 6.74
N ILE A 202 1.84 7.82 7.81
CA ILE A 202 2.36 7.22 9.04
C ILE A 202 2.40 5.70 8.85
N ASN A 203 3.58 5.12 8.98
CA ASN A 203 3.81 3.70 8.72
C ASN A 203 4.01 2.91 10.02
N PHE A 204 3.02 2.07 10.36
CA PHE A 204 3.09 1.12 11.46
C PHE A 204 3.54 -0.26 10.92
N ARG A 205 4.83 -0.39 10.59
CA ARG A 205 5.42 -1.66 10.14
C ARG A 205 5.66 -2.63 11.31
N ASN A 206 5.33 -3.91 11.13
CA ASN A 206 5.56 -4.99 12.10
C ASN A 206 7.01 -5.54 12.14
N SER A 207 8.02 -4.79 11.69
CA SER A 207 9.40 -5.30 11.61
C SER A 207 10.12 -5.43 12.95
N SER A 208 9.45 -5.20 14.09
CA SER A 208 10.05 -5.12 15.43
C SER A 208 9.18 -5.81 16.48
N THR A 209 9.81 -6.45 17.46
CA THR A 209 9.22 -7.24 18.57
C THR A 209 8.23 -6.49 19.47
N THR A 210 7.99 -5.20 19.27
CA THR A 210 6.99 -4.41 20.03
C THR A 210 6.25 -3.37 19.17
N PRO A 211 5.19 -3.76 18.42
CA PRO A 211 4.27 -2.82 17.78
C PRO A 211 3.67 -1.78 18.76
N SER A 212 3.53 -2.18 20.03
CA SER A 212 2.99 -1.40 21.15
C SER A 212 3.65 -0.04 21.35
N LEU A 213 4.98 0.00 21.30
CA LEU A 213 5.73 1.22 21.52
C LEU A 213 5.55 2.20 20.36
N LYS A 214 5.25 1.72 19.15
CA LYS A 214 4.94 2.59 18.01
C LYS A 214 3.58 3.25 18.18
N PHE A 215 2.57 2.51 18.62
CA PHE A 215 1.25 3.07 18.93
C PHE A 215 1.32 4.06 20.10
N SER A 216 2.01 3.69 21.19
CA SER A 216 2.18 4.53 22.37
C SER A 216 2.93 5.82 22.04
N ARG A 217 4.06 5.69 21.32
CA ARG A 217 4.84 6.82 20.83
C ARG A 217 4.03 7.73 19.90
N TYR A 218 3.27 7.17 18.96
CA TYR A 218 2.42 7.97 18.08
C TYR A 218 1.39 8.78 18.87
N VAL A 219 0.61 8.14 19.75
CA VAL A 219 -0.41 8.83 20.55
C VAL A 219 0.21 9.95 21.38
N HIS A 220 1.41 9.73 21.92
CA HIS A 220 2.13 10.73 22.69
C HIS A 220 2.63 11.89 21.81
N GLU A 221 3.38 11.59 20.76
CA GLU A 221 3.95 12.60 19.85
C GLU A 221 2.87 13.42 19.14
N MET A 222 1.67 12.85 18.95
CA MET A 222 0.55 13.53 18.28
C MET A 222 -0.40 14.24 19.24
N LYS A 223 -0.14 14.22 20.56
CA LYS A 223 -1.00 14.89 21.53
C LYS A 223 -0.99 16.40 21.29
N GLY A 224 -2.17 16.98 21.05
CA GLY A 224 -2.31 18.42 20.77
C GLY A 224 -1.90 18.84 19.35
N VAL A 225 -1.56 17.89 18.48
CA VAL A 225 -1.23 18.12 17.07
C VAL A 225 -2.44 17.80 16.21
N ALA A 226 -2.65 18.58 15.13
CA ALA A 226 -3.69 18.25 14.16
C ALA A 226 -3.47 16.83 13.56
N PRO A 227 -4.52 16.01 13.39
CA PRO A 227 -4.38 14.62 13.01
C PRO A 227 -3.65 14.40 11.68
N PHE A 228 -2.85 13.33 11.60
CA PHE A 228 -2.30 12.85 10.34
C PHE A 228 -3.32 11.96 9.64
N PRO A 229 -3.80 12.32 8.43
CA PRO A 229 -4.93 11.65 7.82
C PRO A 229 -4.56 10.36 7.06
N ASN A 230 -3.28 10.08 6.78
CA ASN A 230 -2.89 8.93 5.96
C ASN A 230 -2.05 7.94 6.75
N TRP A 231 -2.54 6.72 6.91
CA TRP A 231 -1.90 5.65 7.68
C TRP A 231 -1.69 4.40 6.83
N THR A 232 -0.58 3.71 7.10
CA THR A 232 -0.32 2.35 6.63
C THR A 232 -0.04 1.48 7.84
N ILE A 233 -0.82 0.43 8.04
CA ILE A 233 -0.62 -0.53 9.12
C ILE A 233 -0.30 -1.88 8.50
N ASN A 234 0.87 -2.43 8.86
CA ASN A 234 1.19 -3.81 8.55
C ASN A 234 0.78 -4.66 9.76
N CYS A 235 -0.39 -5.28 9.68
CA CYS A 235 -0.92 -6.16 10.70
C CYS A 235 0.06 -7.33 10.91
N PRO A 236 0.48 -7.61 12.15
CA PRO A 236 1.23 -8.81 12.45
C PRO A 236 0.40 -10.02 12.09
N TYR A 237 1.09 -11.07 11.66
CA TYR A 237 0.51 -12.40 11.73
C TYR A 237 0.54 -12.84 13.18
N SER A 238 -0.57 -13.37 13.68
CA SER A 238 -0.56 -14.07 14.96
C SER A 238 0.32 -15.31 14.80
N VAL A 239 1.53 -15.32 15.36
CA VAL A 239 2.40 -16.52 15.32
C VAL A 239 2.04 -17.40 16.52
N PRO A 240 1.94 -18.73 16.39
CA PRO A 240 1.55 -19.55 15.24
C PRO A 240 0.29 -20.39 15.56
N GLY A 241 -0.15 -21.18 14.59
CA GLY A 241 -1.21 -22.17 14.76
C GLY A 241 -1.03 -22.99 16.05
N LYS A 242 -2.00 -22.84 16.95
CA LYS A 242 -2.35 -23.73 18.08
C LYS A 242 -1.25 -24.14 19.09
N ARG A 243 0.04 -23.76 18.99
CA ARG A 243 1.09 -24.32 19.88
C ARG A 243 2.17 -23.38 20.44
N ASP A 244 2.12 -22.05 20.26
CA ASP A 244 3.30 -21.21 20.62
C ASP A 244 2.98 -19.75 21.03
N ASP A 245 1.73 -19.39 21.36
CA ASP A 245 1.43 -18.09 22.02
C ASP A 245 1.53 -18.18 23.56
N ASP A 246 2.30 -19.14 24.07
CA ASP A 246 2.54 -19.34 25.51
C ASP A 246 3.12 -18.09 26.19
N LYS A 247 3.61 -17.13 25.40
CA LYS A 247 4.18 -15.85 25.84
C LYS A 247 3.19 -14.67 25.78
N GLY A 248 1.96 -14.86 25.31
CA GLY A 248 0.94 -13.81 25.24
C GLY A 248 1.23 -12.69 24.22
N ARG A 249 1.99 -12.98 23.16
CA ARG A 249 2.35 -11.99 22.12
C ARG A 249 1.15 -11.51 21.33
N ALA A 250 0.25 -12.42 20.95
CA ALA A 250 -0.96 -12.04 20.25
C ALA A 250 -1.88 -11.24 21.18
N ALA A 251 -2.10 -11.72 22.41
CA ALA A 251 -2.88 -11.04 23.44
C ALA A 251 -2.40 -9.60 23.67
N LYS A 252 -1.08 -9.41 23.79
CA LYS A 252 -0.45 -8.10 23.91
C LYS A 252 -0.77 -7.19 22.73
N TYR A 253 -0.56 -7.67 21.50
CA TYR A 253 -0.85 -6.88 20.30
C TYR A 253 -2.32 -6.44 20.26
N PHE A 254 -3.25 -7.33 20.60
CA PHE A 254 -4.68 -6.98 20.65
C PHE A 254 -4.99 -5.95 21.73
N ALA A 255 -4.39 -6.06 22.92
CA ALA A 255 -4.53 -5.08 24.00
C ALA A 255 -4.01 -3.71 23.57
N ASP A 256 -2.85 -3.66 22.92
CA ASP A 256 -2.25 -2.42 22.45
C ASP A 256 -3.01 -1.78 21.31
N LEU A 257 -3.50 -2.58 20.37
CA LEU A 257 -4.35 -2.11 19.30
C LEU A 257 -5.68 -1.57 19.83
N ASN A 258 -6.30 -2.25 20.81
CA ASN A 258 -7.51 -1.78 21.50
C ASN A 258 -7.29 -0.41 22.15
N TRP A 259 -6.22 -0.31 22.93
CA TRP A 259 -5.85 0.93 23.58
C TRP A 259 -5.59 2.02 22.54
N PHE A 260 -4.89 1.71 21.46
CA PHE A 260 -4.52 2.65 20.41
C PHE A 260 -5.72 3.18 19.63
N LEU A 261 -6.67 2.30 19.31
CA LEU A 261 -7.92 2.64 18.63
C LEU A 261 -8.98 3.18 19.59
N HIS A 262 -8.66 3.50 20.85
CA HIS A 262 -9.67 4.02 21.76
C HIS A 262 -10.15 5.42 21.29
N PRO A 263 -11.47 5.70 21.20
CA PRO A 263 -12.00 6.98 20.70
C PRO A 263 -11.44 8.23 21.38
N ARG A 264 -11.06 8.11 22.66
CA ARG A 264 -10.43 9.19 23.45
C ARG A 264 -9.20 9.83 22.80
N TRP A 265 -8.54 9.14 21.88
CA TRP A 265 -7.37 9.67 21.18
C TRP A 265 -7.71 10.56 19.99
N GLY A 266 -8.97 10.60 19.56
CA GLY A 266 -9.44 11.55 18.54
C GLY A 266 -8.79 11.37 17.16
N HIS A 267 -8.37 10.15 16.82
CA HIS A 267 -7.76 9.85 15.52
C HIS A 267 -8.73 10.21 14.37
N HIS A 268 -8.21 10.88 13.33
CA HIS A 268 -9.00 11.26 12.16
C HIS A 268 -8.29 10.83 10.88
N VAL A 269 -8.50 9.56 10.50
CA VAL A 269 -7.84 8.92 9.36
C VAL A 269 -8.75 8.97 8.13
N LYS A 270 -8.24 9.51 7.03
CA LYS A 270 -8.93 9.59 5.72
C LYS A 270 -8.43 8.54 4.75
N THR A 271 -7.14 8.23 4.77
CA THR A 271 -6.52 7.20 3.91
C THR A 271 -5.93 6.11 4.79
N LEU A 272 -6.38 4.87 4.61
CA LEU A 272 -5.86 3.72 5.34
C LEU A 272 -5.40 2.65 4.36
N SER A 273 -4.17 2.17 4.55
CA SER A 273 -3.62 0.99 3.87
C SER A 273 -3.36 -0.10 4.90
N LEU A 274 -4.01 -1.24 4.76
CA LEU A 274 -3.77 -2.43 5.59
C LEU A 274 -3.08 -3.51 4.77
N SER A 275 -2.05 -4.12 5.35
CA SER A 275 -1.34 -5.27 4.79
C SER A 275 -0.95 -6.23 5.90
N GLY A 276 -0.55 -7.44 5.55
CA GLY A 276 -0.15 -8.46 6.51
C GLY A 276 -0.75 -9.81 6.14
N HIS A 277 -0.28 -10.84 6.83
CA HIS A 277 -0.67 -12.22 6.58
C HIS A 277 -1.89 -12.61 7.44
N ILE A 278 -2.85 -13.32 6.84
CA ILE A 278 -4.10 -13.77 7.46
C ILE A 278 -4.13 -15.30 7.38
N TYR A 279 -3.84 -15.97 8.48
CA TYR A 279 -3.86 -17.44 8.55
C TYR A 279 -5.09 -17.98 9.26
N SER A 280 -5.81 -17.11 9.99
CA SER A 280 -6.88 -17.51 10.89
C SER A 280 -7.95 -16.42 11.04
N ASP A 281 -9.13 -16.80 11.52
CA ASP A 281 -10.23 -15.85 11.80
C ASP A 281 -9.83 -14.69 12.74
N PRO A 282 -9.04 -14.90 13.81
CA PRO A 282 -8.50 -13.80 14.61
C PRO A 282 -7.67 -12.77 13.83
N ASP A 283 -6.83 -13.22 12.89
CA ASP A 283 -6.04 -12.31 12.04
C ASP A 283 -6.95 -11.44 11.18
N TYR A 284 -7.96 -12.05 10.57
CA TYR A 284 -8.97 -11.33 9.80
C TYR A 284 -9.77 -10.35 10.70
N GLY A 285 -10.09 -10.75 11.92
CA GLY A 285 -10.72 -9.91 12.93
C GLY A 285 -9.95 -8.62 13.22
N VAL A 286 -8.60 -8.64 13.19
CA VAL A 286 -7.76 -7.43 13.31
C VAL A 286 -8.09 -6.41 12.22
N TYR A 287 -8.14 -6.86 10.96
CA TYR A 287 -8.45 -5.99 9.81
C TYR A 287 -9.82 -5.34 9.99
N ILE A 288 -10.83 -6.16 10.29
CA ILE A 288 -12.21 -5.69 10.45
C ILE A 288 -12.31 -4.68 11.56
N LYS A 289 -11.66 -4.93 12.70
CA LYS A 289 -11.67 -4.03 13.84
C LYS A 289 -11.09 -2.65 13.52
N ILE A 290 -9.93 -2.61 12.84
CA ILE A 290 -9.30 -1.34 12.44
C ILE A 290 -10.19 -0.58 11.46
N VAL A 291 -10.71 -1.26 10.43
CA VAL A 291 -11.53 -0.62 9.41
C VAL A 291 -12.86 -0.14 9.99
N THR A 292 -13.48 -0.93 10.86
CA THR A 292 -14.73 -0.55 11.54
C THR A 292 -14.54 0.70 12.39
N PHE A 293 -13.41 0.84 13.06
CA PHE A 293 -13.12 2.03 13.87
C PHE A 293 -13.06 3.32 13.03
N PHE A 294 -12.50 3.24 11.82
CA PHE A 294 -12.33 4.41 10.93
C PHE A 294 -13.42 4.59 9.88
N LYS A 295 -14.45 3.74 9.85
CA LYS A 295 -15.43 3.68 8.74
C LYS A 295 -16.12 5.01 8.42
N ASP A 296 -16.28 5.88 9.41
CA ASP A 296 -16.94 7.18 9.26
C ASP A 296 -16.02 8.28 8.74
N THR A 297 -14.71 8.15 8.89
CA THR A 297 -13.71 9.16 8.47
C THR A 297 -12.99 8.78 7.18
N LEU A 298 -13.00 7.50 6.81
CA LEU A 298 -12.28 7.02 5.62
C LEU A 298 -12.87 7.56 4.32
N GLU A 299 -11.98 8.15 3.51
CA GLU A 299 -12.20 8.55 2.13
C GLU A 299 -11.53 7.56 1.16
N GLN A 300 -10.43 6.91 1.59
CA GLN A 300 -9.68 5.94 0.80
C GLN A 300 -9.27 4.74 1.66
N LEU A 301 -9.55 3.53 1.18
CA LEU A 301 -9.19 2.28 1.84
C LEU A 301 -8.47 1.36 0.87
N ARG A 302 -7.30 0.87 1.28
CA ARG A 302 -6.54 -0.17 0.60
C ARG A 302 -6.33 -1.35 1.54
N VAL A 303 -6.70 -2.55 1.11
CA VAL A 303 -6.52 -3.78 1.87
C VAL A 303 -5.75 -4.81 1.04
N HIS A 304 -4.65 -5.32 1.59
CA HIS A 304 -3.86 -6.39 0.98
C HIS A 304 -4.01 -7.66 1.81
N PHE A 305 -4.81 -8.59 1.31
CA PHE A 305 -5.05 -9.89 1.92
C PHE A 305 -4.06 -10.91 1.39
N TYR A 306 -3.06 -11.26 2.20
CA TYR A 306 -2.24 -12.44 2.01
C TYR A 306 -2.83 -13.54 2.89
N MET A 307 -3.70 -14.38 2.33
CA MET A 307 -4.71 -15.09 3.11
C MET A 307 -4.70 -16.60 2.89
N LYS A 308 -4.80 -17.39 3.95
CA LYS A 308 -4.95 -18.85 3.88
C LYS A 308 -6.40 -19.13 3.55
N ILE A 309 -6.69 -19.82 2.44
CA ILE A 309 -8.08 -20.04 2.05
C ILE A 309 -8.54 -21.42 2.49
N PHE A 310 -7.65 -22.40 2.47
CA PHE A 310 -7.96 -23.76 2.87
C PHE A 310 -7.16 -24.15 4.10
N ASN A 311 -7.81 -24.80 5.06
CA ASN A 311 -7.15 -25.40 6.21
C ASN A 311 -6.34 -26.64 5.77
N GLU A 312 -5.64 -27.27 6.72
CA GLU A 312 -4.80 -28.45 6.45
C GLU A 312 -5.63 -29.66 5.95
N ASP A 313 -6.91 -29.71 6.30
CA ASP A 313 -7.85 -30.74 5.87
C ASP A 313 -8.46 -30.46 4.48
N GLY A 314 -8.07 -29.35 3.83
CA GLY A 314 -8.59 -28.94 2.52
C GLY A 314 -9.97 -28.28 2.56
N HIS A 315 -10.52 -28.01 3.75
CA HIS A 315 -11.76 -27.26 3.93
C HIS A 315 -11.51 -25.76 3.91
N GLU A 316 -12.49 -24.99 3.43
CA GLU A 316 -12.42 -23.53 3.44
C GLU A 316 -12.34 -22.98 4.88
N GLU A 317 -11.37 -22.11 5.13
CA GLU A 317 -11.24 -21.39 6.40
C GLU A 317 -12.46 -20.48 6.62
N ASN A 318 -13.07 -20.60 7.79
CA ASN A 318 -14.26 -19.83 8.12
C ASN A 318 -13.90 -18.50 8.76
N TYR A 319 -13.76 -17.48 7.91
CA TYR A 319 -13.58 -16.10 8.31
C TYR A 319 -14.93 -15.49 8.68
N SER A 320 -15.23 -15.54 9.98
CA SER A 320 -16.52 -15.20 10.55
C SER A 320 -16.48 -13.80 11.16
N MET A 321 -17.41 -12.96 10.75
CA MET A 321 -17.55 -11.64 11.35
C MET A 321 -18.64 -11.66 12.41
N LYS A 322 -18.37 -12.26 13.58
CA LYS A 322 -19.35 -12.40 14.68
C LYS A 322 -19.97 -11.08 15.20
N LYS A 323 -19.52 -9.91 14.71
CA LYS A 323 -19.96 -8.56 15.14
C LYS A 323 -20.04 -7.50 14.03
N SER A 324 -19.92 -7.86 12.75
CA SER A 324 -19.75 -6.83 11.69
C SER A 324 -21.00 -6.52 10.88
N ASP A 325 -22.18 -6.80 11.42
CA ASP A 325 -23.41 -6.47 10.73
C ASP A 325 -23.36 -4.98 10.37
N ASP A 326 -23.19 -4.74 9.06
CA ASP A 326 -23.07 -3.47 8.36
C ASP A 326 -21.76 -2.67 8.56
N LEU A 327 -20.66 -3.20 7.99
CA LEU A 327 -19.56 -2.35 7.54
C LEU A 327 -20.10 -1.36 6.47
N VAL A 328 -20.42 -0.15 6.90
CA VAL A 328 -20.94 0.92 6.04
C VAL A 328 -20.01 2.10 6.15
N PHE A 329 -19.50 2.55 5.01
CA PHE A 329 -18.64 3.72 4.93
C PHE A 329 -19.45 4.95 4.55
N LYS A 330 -19.32 6.02 5.33
CA LYS A 330 -20.03 7.28 5.07
C LYS A 330 -19.41 8.08 3.92
N ASN A 331 -18.07 8.09 3.84
CA ASN A 331 -17.31 9.00 2.99
C ASN A 331 -16.35 8.30 2.02
N LEU A 332 -16.39 6.97 1.92
CA LEU A 332 -15.42 6.21 1.13
C LEU A 332 -15.61 6.45 -0.36
N GLN A 333 -14.59 7.04 -0.99
CA GLN A 333 -14.55 7.35 -2.42
C GLN A 333 -13.69 6.36 -3.19
N LYS A 334 -12.62 5.85 -2.59
CA LYS A 334 -11.70 4.91 -3.25
C LYS A 334 -11.53 3.65 -2.44
N PHE A 335 -11.68 2.52 -3.10
CA PHE A 335 -11.47 1.21 -2.53
C PHE A 335 -10.50 0.40 -3.38
N SER A 336 -9.50 -0.21 -2.74
CA SER A 336 -8.55 -1.10 -3.38
C SER A 336 -8.38 -2.35 -2.55
N MET A 337 -8.57 -3.52 -3.16
CA MET A 337 -8.41 -4.82 -2.54
C MET A 337 -7.43 -5.65 -3.36
N THR A 338 -6.38 -6.15 -2.73
CA THR A 338 -5.47 -7.14 -3.32
C THR A 338 -5.66 -8.46 -2.57
N ILE A 339 -6.00 -9.54 -3.28
CA ILE A 339 -6.25 -10.85 -2.69
C ILE A 339 -5.23 -11.85 -3.21
N LEU A 340 -4.35 -12.34 -2.35
CA LEU A 340 -3.27 -13.27 -2.67
C LEU A 340 -3.38 -14.50 -1.76
N PRO A 341 -3.91 -15.63 -2.26
CA PRO A 341 -4.03 -16.84 -1.47
C PRO A 341 -2.66 -17.51 -1.25
N TYR A 342 -2.45 -18.14 -0.09
CA TYR A 342 -1.28 -19.02 0.12
C TYR A 342 -1.37 -20.31 -0.68
N ASP A 343 -2.59 -20.82 -0.77
CA ASP A 343 -2.86 -22.14 -1.30
C ASP A 343 -3.19 -22.01 -2.79
N SER A 344 -2.58 -22.85 -3.63
CA SER A 344 -2.78 -22.82 -5.09
C SER A 344 -4.08 -23.52 -5.55
N GLY A 345 -5.08 -23.63 -4.68
CA GLY A 345 -6.33 -24.33 -4.96
C GLY A 345 -7.24 -23.56 -5.89
N THR A 346 -7.73 -24.22 -6.96
CA THR A 346 -8.79 -23.72 -7.87
C THR A 346 -10.17 -24.27 -7.52
N LEU A 347 -10.31 -24.85 -6.32
CA LEU A 347 -11.57 -25.42 -5.83
C LEU A 347 -12.64 -24.33 -5.74
N THR A 348 -13.91 -24.74 -5.88
CA THR A 348 -15.05 -23.85 -5.72
C THR A 348 -15.16 -23.38 -4.27
N VAL A 349 -14.78 -22.14 -4.00
CA VAL A 349 -14.81 -21.53 -2.66
C VAL A 349 -16.08 -20.70 -2.48
N SER A 350 -16.72 -20.82 -1.32
CA SER A 350 -17.91 -20.03 -0.98
C SER A 350 -17.56 -18.59 -0.60
N ALA A 351 -16.41 -18.40 0.07
CA ALA A 351 -15.80 -17.14 0.49
C ALA A 351 -16.81 -16.17 1.11
N PRO A 352 -17.51 -16.54 2.20
CA PRO A 352 -18.61 -15.74 2.74
C PRO A 352 -18.14 -14.35 3.19
N TRP A 353 -16.88 -14.22 3.61
CA TRP A 353 -16.27 -12.95 4.02
C TRP A 353 -16.19 -11.91 2.89
N ILE A 354 -16.12 -12.33 1.62
CA ILE A 354 -16.11 -11.45 0.43
C ILE A 354 -17.39 -10.63 0.35
N LYS A 355 -18.52 -11.23 0.71
CA LYS A 355 -19.85 -10.60 0.66
C LYS A 355 -19.87 -9.32 1.49
N THR A 356 -19.24 -9.31 2.67
CA THR A 356 -19.22 -8.14 3.55
C THR A 356 -18.53 -6.95 2.88
N TRP A 357 -17.40 -7.18 2.23
CA TRP A 357 -16.68 -6.14 1.50
C TRP A 357 -17.47 -5.62 0.29
N ALA A 358 -18.08 -6.53 -0.48
CA ALA A 358 -18.95 -6.15 -1.60
C ALA A 358 -20.13 -5.27 -1.14
N CYS A 359 -20.76 -5.61 -0.01
CA CYS A 359 -21.84 -4.83 0.58
C CYS A 359 -21.39 -3.44 1.07
N ALA A 360 -20.15 -3.31 1.53
CA ALA A 360 -19.64 -2.10 2.18
C ALA A 360 -19.33 -0.96 1.20
N ILE A 361 -18.96 -1.28 -0.05
CA ILE A 361 -18.36 -0.31 -0.98
C ILE A 361 -19.33 0.27 -2.02
N LYS A 362 -20.63 0.32 -1.70
CA LYS A 362 -21.68 0.82 -2.62
C LYS A 362 -21.46 2.27 -3.06
N GLY A 363 -20.86 3.11 -2.21
CA GLY A 363 -20.72 4.57 -2.44
C GLY A 363 -19.49 5.01 -3.25
N VAL A 364 -18.59 4.10 -3.63
CA VAL A 364 -17.25 4.47 -4.13
C VAL A 364 -17.27 5.03 -5.56
N ASP A 365 -16.36 5.96 -5.83
CA ASP A 365 -16.07 6.51 -7.16
C ASP A 365 -15.06 5.65 -7.93
N SER A 366 -14.17 4.98 -7.20
CA SER A 366 -13.08 4.18 -7.75
C SER A 366 -12.93 2.87 -7.00
N MET A 367 -12.80 1.78 -7.77
CA MET A 367 -12.63 0.43 -7.24
C MET A 367 -11.47 -0.28 -7.95
N GLU A 368 -10.61 -0.93 -7.18
CA GLU A 368 -9.51 -1.72 -7.67
C GLU A 368 -9.52 -3.09 -6.98
N VAL A 369 -9.54 -4.17 -7.75
CA VAL A 369 -9.48 -5.55 -7.26
C VAL A 369 -8.34 -6.25 -7.99
N LEU A 370 -7.31 -6.65 -7.26
CA LEU A 370 -6.07 -7.22 -7.78
C LEU A 370 -5.76 -8.57 -7.13
N GLY A 371 -4.81 -9.30 -7.71
CA GLY A 371 -4.29 -10.56 -7.16
C GLY A 371 -4.88 -11.78 -7.87
N SER A 372 -5.48 -12.71 -7.12
CA SER A 372 -6.03 -13.94 -7.67
C SER A 372 -7.30 -13.71 -8.50
N ALA A 373 -7.25 -14.10 -9.77
CA ALA A 373 -8.37 -13.99 -10.71
C ALA A 373 -9.64 -14.69 -10.24
N TRP A 374 -9.52 -15.88 -9.64
CA TRP A 374 -10.69 -16.65 -9.22
C TRP A 374 -11.36 -16.05 -7.96
N LEU A 375 -10.58 -15.49 -7.04
CA LEU A 375 -11.11 -14.72 -5.90
C LEU A 375 -11.70 -13.38 -6.36
N GLY A 376 -11.05 -12.72 -7.32
CA GLY A 376 -11.59 -11.52 -7.96
C GLY A 376 -12.93 -11.79 -8.63
N SER A 377 -13.07 -12.92 -9.35
CA SER A 377 -14.35 -13.37 -9.93
C SER A 377 -15.41 -13.57 -8.87
N ARG A 378 -15.07 -14.22 -7.76
CA ARG A 378 -15.99 -14.41 -6.64
C ARG A 378 -16.43 -13.06 -6.04
N PHE A 379 -15.51 -12.11 -5.90
CA PHE A 379 -15.81 -10.75 -5.46
C PHE A 379 -16.79 -10.06 -6.41
N VAL A 380 -16.53 -10.11 -7.72
CA VAL A 380 -17.42 -9.53 -8.73
C VAL A 380 -18.82 -10.16 -8.72
N GLN A 381 -18.93 -11.46 -8.51
CA GLN A 381 -20.22 -12.14 -8.36
C GLN A 381 -20.98 -11.65 -7.13
N GLU A 382 -20.31 -11.42 -6.00
CA GLU A 382 -20.96 -10.80 -4.83
C GLU A 382 -21.36 -9.35 -5.12
N LEU A 383 -20.57 -8.57 -5.86
CA LEU A 383 -20.98 -7.22 -6.31
C LEU A 383 -22.27 -7.27 -7.14
N GLN A 384 -22.39 -8.25 -8.04
CA GLN A 384 -23.58 -8.47 -8.85
C GLN A 384 -24.80 -8.83 -8.00
N LYS A 385 -24.65 -9.69 -6.99
CA LYS A 385 -25.72 -10.07 -6.04
C LYS A 385 -26.19 -8.89 -5.20
N VAL A 386 -25.28 -8.02 -4.77
CA VAL A 386 -25.62 -6.75 -4.09
C VAL A 386 -26.45 -5.81 -5.00
N GLY A 387 -26.37 -6.01 -6.31
CA GLY A 387 -27.12 -5.26 -7.31
C GLY A 387 -26.30 -4.09 -7.85
N THR A 388 -26.11 -4.06 -9.17
CA THR A 388 -25.29 -3.05 -9.85
C THR A 388 -25.83 -1.62 -9.73
N LEU A 389 -27.10 -1.47 -9.37
CA LEU A 389 -27.75 -0.18 -9.08
C LEU A 389 -27.22 0.48 -7.80
N SER A 390 -26.57 -0.30 -6.92
CA SER A 390 -26.01 0.21 -5.67
C SER A 390 -24.78 1.07 -5.90
N TYR A 391 -24.01 0.80 -6.96
CA TYR A 391 -22.74 1.48 -7.25
C TYR A 391 -22.95 2.73 -8.09
N LYS A 392 -23.74 3.72 -7.65
CA LYS A 392 -24.16 4.87 -8.50
C LYS A 392 -23.03 5.85 -8.86
N ASN A 393 -21.96 5.84 -8.08
CA ASN A 393 -20.86 6.81 -8.17
C ASN A 393 -19.65 6.26 -8.93
N LEU A 394 -19.58 4.95 -9.15
CA LEU A 394 -18.39 4.28 -9.69
C LEU A 394 -18.06 4.78 -11.11
N ARG A 395 -16.87 5.37 -11.26
CA ARG A 395 -16.36 5.93 -12.52
C ARG A 395 -15.06 5.28 -12.96
N GLU A 396 -14.29 4.73 -12.03
CA GLU A 396 -12.98 4.15 -12.30
C GLU A 396 -12.93 2.72 -11.76
N ILE A 397 -12.52 1.77 -12.60
CA ILE A 397 -12.45 0.38 -12.18
C ILE A 397 -11.22 -0.34 -12.73
N VAL A 398 -10.58 -1.14 -11.87
CA VAL A 398 -9.53 -2.09 -12.21
C VAL A 398 -9.93 -3.45 -11.65
N LEU A 399 -10.01 -4.48 -12.49
CA LEU A 399 -10.43 -5.82 -12.09
C LEU A 399 -9.46 -6.90 -12.58
N THR A 400 -8.89 -7.65 -11.66
CA THR A 400 -8.24 -8.94 -11.91
C THR A 400 -9.24 -10.05 -11.59
N CYS A 401 -10.04 -10.45 -12.59
CA CYS A 401 -11.00 -11.55 -12.51
C CYS A 401 -11.28 -12.10 -13.90
N ARG A 402 -11.97 -13.24 -14.01
CA ARG A 402 -12.37 -13.78 -15.32
C ARG A 402 -13.10 -12.72 -16.15
N SER A 403 -12.75 -12.62 -17.43
CA SER A 403 -13.28 -11.63 -18.36
C SER A 403 -14.80 -11.64 -18.42
N GLU A 404 -15.41 -12.83 -18.45
CA GLU A 404 -16.86 -12.98 -18.47
C GLU A 404 -17.53 -12.33 -17.24
N ASP A 405 -17.04 -12.61 -16.03
CA ASP A 405 -17.59 -12.05 -14.79
C ASP A 405 -17.49 -10.52 -14.78
N ALA A 406 -16.32 -10.00 -15.17
CA ALA A 406 -16.05 -8.56 -15.28
C ALA A 406 -17.04 -7.89 -16.24
N ILE A 407 -17.14 -8.39 -17.48
CA ILE A 407 -17.98 -7.80 -18.52
C ILE A 407 -19.46 -7.88 -18.13
N ASN A 408 -19.91 -9.00 -17.57
CA ASN A 408 -21.28 -9.18 -17.11
C ASN A 408 -21.65 -8.18 -16.01
N PHE A 409 -20.72 -7.88 -15.10
CA PHE A 409 -20.90 -6.85 -14.07
C PHE A 409 -20.94 -5.44 -14.69
N LEU A 410 -19.92 -5.08 -15.45
CA LEU A 410 -19.76 -3.73 -16.01
C LEU A 410 -20.86 -3.35 -17.00
N THR A 411 -21.37 -4.32 -17.76
CA THR A 411 -22.51 -4.12 -18.67
C THR A 411 -23.80 -3.78 -17.91
N LYS A 412 -23.92 -4.18 -16.64
CA LYS A 412 -25.08 -3.89 -15.79
C LYS A 412 -24.92 -2.64 -14.92
N VAL A 413 -23.73 -2.08 -14.77
CA VAL A 413 -23.49 -0.81 -14.03
C VAL A 413 -24.10 0.36 -14.79
N LYS A 414 -25.02 1.13 -14.19
CA LYS A 414 -25.79 2.14 -14.95
C LYS A 414 -24.97 3.35 -15.37
N GLN A 415 -24.11 3.88 -14.50
CA GLN A 415 -23.40 5.11 -14.84
C GLN A 415 -22.25 4.87 -15.83
N PRO A 416 -21.94 5.87 -16.67
CA PRO A 416 -20.83 5.83 -17.60
C PRO A 416 -19.46 5.78 -16.89
N LEU A 417 -18.66 4.77 -17.22
CA LEU A 417 -17.29 4.61 -16.70
C LEU A 417 -16.31 5.51 -17.46
N LYS A 418 -15.35 6.07 -16.73
CA LYS A 418 -14.27 6.91 -17.25
C LYS A 418 -12.96 6.14 -17.39
N LYS A 419 -12.64 5.22 -16.49
CA LYS A 419 -11.42 4.41 -16.55
C LYS A 419 -11.74 2.95 -16.31
N VAL A 420 -11.24 2.09 -17.19
CA VAL A 420 -11.49 0.67 -17.12
C VAL A 420 -10.19 -0.07 -17.43
N THR A 421 -9.78 -0.93 -16.51
CA THR A 421 -8.64 -1.84 -16.68
C THR A 421 -9.06 -3.28 -16.39
N PHE A 422 -8.83 -4.16 -17.35
CA PHE A 422 -8.95 -5.61 -17.18
C PHE A 422 -7.56 -6.19 -16.93
N GLY A 423 -7.36 -6.76 -15.75
CA GLY A 423 -6.11 -7.40 -15.34
C GLY A 423 -5.92 -8.77 -16.00
N GLU A 424 -7.01 -9.52 -16.17
CA GLU A 424 -7.00 -10.82 -16.83
C GLU A 424 -7.21 -10.69 -18.36
N PRO A 425 -6.63 -11.61 -19.15
CA PRO A 425 -6.90 -11.71 -20.59
C PRO A 425 -8.37 -11.93 -20.92
N LEU A 426 -8.88 -11.15 -21.87
CA LEU A 426 -10.14 -11.40 -22.55
C LEU A 426 -10.03 -12.68 -23.38
N GLU A 427 -10.95 -13.61 -23.15
CA GLU A 427 -11.14 -14.75 -24.03
C GLU A 427 -11.97 -14.35 -25.26
N ILE A 428 -11.74 -15.04 -26.37
CA ILE A 428 -12.39 -14.75 -27.67
C ILE A 428 -13.92 -14.77 -27.55
N ARG A 429 -14.46 -15.73 -26.79
CA ARG A 429 -15.90 -15.87 -26.57
C ARG A 429 -16.53 -14.66 -25.87
N ASP A 430 -15.74 -13.87 -25.16
CA ASP A 430 -16.21 -12.69 -24.42
C ASP A 430 -16.14 -11.40 -25.25
N VAL A 431 -15.45 -11.43 -26.39
CA VAL A 431 -15.26 -10.26 -27.28
C VAL A 431 -16.58 -9.61 -27.66
N PRO A 432 -17.62 -10.32 -28.13
CA PRO A 432 -18.87 -9.65 -28.53
C PRO A 432 -19.53 -8.90 -27.36
N LYS A 433 -19.45 -9.45 -26.14
CA LYS A 433 -19.96 -8.80 -24.94
C LYS A 433 -19.10 -7.57 -24.59
N PHE A 434 -17.78 -7.67 -24.72
CA PHE A 434 -16.85 -6.57 -24.52
C PHE A 434 -17.08 -5.41 -25.51
N GLU A 435 -17.30 -5.69 -26.79
CA GLU A 435 -17.62 -4.66 -27.80
C GLU A 435 -18.92 -3.91 -27.45
N ASN A 436 -19.95 -4.63 -27.02
CA ASN A 436 -21.20 -4.03 -26.56
C ASN A 436 -21.00 -3.16 -25.32
N PHE A 437 -20.13 -3.59 -24.41
CA PHE A 437 -19.71 -2.77 -23.27
C PHE A 437 -18.98 -1.49 -23.70
N LEU A 438 -18.07 -1.57 -24.69
CA LEU A 438 -17.39 -0.39 -25.23
C LEU A 438 -18.38 0.60 -25.85
N LYS A 439 -19.37 0.11 -26.64
CA LYS A 439 -20.42 0.95 -27.24
C LYS A 439 -21.17 1.74 -26.16
N LYS A 440 -21.51 1.08 -25.06
CA LYS A 440 -22.18 1.72 -23.91
C LYS A 440 -21.33 2.81 -23.26
N CYS A 441 -20.02 2.60 -23.11
CA CYS A 441 -19.12 3.56 -22.43
C CYS A 441 -18.45 4.57 -23.37
N ALA A 442 -18.75 4.52 -24.67
CA ALA A 442 -18.02 5.26 -25.70
C ALA A 442 -17.98 6.77 -25.47
N GLY A 443 -19.08 7.32 -24.93
CA GLY A 443 -19.22 8.75 -24.64
C GLY A 443 -18.47 9.23 -23.40
N SER A 444 -17.92 8.36 -22.55
CA SER A 444 -17.34 8.75 -21.26
C SER A 444 -15.93 8.23 -21.00
N LEU A 445 -15.54 7.17 -21.70
CA LEU A 445 -14.30 6.46 -21.47
C LEU A 445 -13.09 7.35 -21.80
N GLN A 446 -12.19 7.51 -20.82
CA GLN A 446 -10.96 8.29 -20.91
C GLN A 446 -9.71 7.42 -20.85
N LEU A 447 -9.79 6.27 -20.19
CA LEU A 447 -8.73 5.27 -20.14
C LEU A 447 -9.33 3.89 -20.35
N LEU A 448 -8.74 3.14 -21.27
CA LEU A 448 -9.04 1.73 -21.50
C LEU A 448 -7.75 0.94 -21.49
N SER A 449 -7.65 -0.05 -20.61
CA SER A 449 -6.56 -1.02 -20.56
C SER A 449 -7.12 -2.44 -20.52
N PHE A 450 -6.64 -3.31 -21.40
CA PHE A 450 -7.09 -4.69 -21.45
C PHE A 450 -6.05 -5.58 -22.09
N ARG A 451 -6.23 -6.89 -21.87
CA ARG A 451 -5.41 -7.96 -22.44
C ARG A 451 -6.29 -8.85 -23.31
N ILE A 452 -5.79 -9.42 -24.41
CA ILE A 452 -6.53 -10.39 -25.25
C ILE A 452 -5.75 -11.69 -25.36
N SER A 453 -6.36 -12.80 -24.94
CA SER A 453 -5.80 -14.14 -25.11
C SER A 453 -5.94 -14.62 -26.55
N THR A 454 -4.84 -15.09 -27.14
CA THR A 454 -4.85 -15.79 -28.43
C THR A 454 -5.04 -17.30 -28.28
N LYS A 455 -5.17 -17.80 -27.04
CA LYS A 455 -5.31 -19.23 -26.75
C LYS A 455 -6.55 -19.80 -27.46
N GLY A 456 -6.33 -20.84 -28.26
CA GLY A 456 -7.40 -21.55 -28.95
C GLY A 456 -7.93 -20.85 -30.20
N MET A 457 -7.27 -19.78 -30.67
CA MET A 457 -7.50 -19.28 -32.02
C MET A 457 -6.91 -20.27 -33.04
N GLU A 458 -7.62 -20.50 -34.16
CA GLU A 458 -7.06 -21.25 -35.29
C GLU A 458 -5.85 -20.52 -35.86
N GLU A 459 -4.83 -21.29 -36.26
CA GLU A 459 -3.64 -20.75 -36.90
C GLU A 459 -4.04 -19.98 -38.17
N LYS A 460 -3.53 -18.76 -38.35
CA LYS A 460 -3.84 -17.83 -39.46
C LYS A 460 -5.27 -17.27 -39.47
N SER A 461 -6.08 -17.53 -38.44
CA SER A 461 -7.38 -16.86 -38.32
C SER A 461 -7.21 -15.34 -38.19
N ARG A 462 -8.11 -14.58 -38.83
CA ARG A 462 -8.16 -13.12 -38.71
C ARG A 462 -9.26 -12.76 -37.73
N PHE A 463 -8.90 -12.02 -36.70
CA PHE A 463 -9.81 -11.59 -35.66
C PHE A 463 -9.76 -10.06 -35.55
N ALA A 464 -10.94 -9.45 -35.54
CA ALA A 464 -11.10 -8.00 -35.51
C ALA A 464 -11.94 -7.60 -34.30
N LEU A 465 -11.42 -6.68 -33.48
CA LEU A 465 -12.15 -6.09 -32.36
C LEU A 465 -12.75 -4.76 -32.78
N ASN A 466 -14.08 -4.69 -32.77
CA ASN A 466 -14.83 -3.53 -33.23
C ASN A 466 -14.93 -2.45 -32.14
N PHE A 467 -14.17 -1.38 -32.32
CA PHE A 467 -14.22 -0.21 -31.47
C PHE A 467 -15.34 0.74 -31.93
N PRO A 468 -16.13 1.31 -31.00
CA PRO A 468 -16.97 2.46 -31.30
C PRO A 468 -16.11 3.74 -31.40
N CYS A 469 -16.74 4.88 -31.74
CA CYS A 469 -16.08 6.17 -31.64
C CYS A 469 -15.85 6.55 -30.16
N LEU A 470 -14.62 6.45 -29.67
CA LEU A 470 -14.25 6.75 -28.29
C LEU A 470 -13.75 8.19 -28.15
N ARG A 471 -14.66 9.16 -28.30
CA ARG A 471 -14.33 10.59 -28.41
C ARG A 471 -13.57 11.17 -27.21
N ASN A 472 -13.76 10.58 -26.03
CA ASN A 472 -13.15 11.05 -24.79
C ASN A 472 -11.89 10.28 -24.38
N LEU A 473 -11.47 9.28 -25.16
CA LEU A 473 -10.34 8.42 -24.82
C LEU A 473 -9.03 9.19 -24.91
N LYS A 474 -8.28 9.17 -23.81
CA LYS A 474 -6.96 9.80 -23.68
C LYS A 474 -5.84 8.77 -23.61
N LYS A 475 -6.12 7.58 -23.10
CA LYS A 475 -5.15 6.49 -22.96
C LYS A 475 -5.76 5.16 -23.40
N LEU A 476 -5.03 4.44 -24.24
CA LEU A 476 -5.36 3.10 -24.72
C LEU A 476 -4.16 2.18 -24.49
N ASP A 477 -4.30 1.20 -23.60
CA ASP A 477 -3.27 0.21 -23.32
C ASP A 477 -3.78 -1.17 -23.76
N ILE A 478 -3.09 -1.80 -24.70
CA ILE A 478 -3.48 -3.09 -25.29
C ILE A 478 -2.33 -4.08 -25.12
N HIS A 479 -2.65 -5.20 -24.48
CA HIS A 479 -1.77 -6.36 -24.42
C HIS A 479 -2.45 -7.54 -25.11
N PHE A 480 -1.68 -8.41 -25.72
CA PHE A 480 -2.25 -9.57 -26.41
C PHE A 480 -1.20 -10.67 -26.58
N GLY A 481 -1.67 -11.91 -26.66
CA GLY A 481 -0.86 -13.09 -26.91
C GLY A 481 -1.34 -14.30 -26.12
N LEU A 482 -0.50 -15.32 -26.07
CA LEU A 482 -0.73 -16.52 -25.26
C LEU A 482 -0.21 -16.27 -23.84
N PHE A 483 -1.12 -16.10 -22.88
CA PHE A 483 -0.76 -15.94 -21.48
C PHE A 483 -0.60 -17.31 -20.83
N LYS A 484 0.60 -17.58 -20.31
CA LYS A 484 0.83 -18.75 -19.46
C LYS A 484 1.09 -18.31 -18.03
N PRO A 485 0.50 -18.98 -17.04
CA PRO A 485 0.83 -18.73 -15.64
C PRO A 485 2.30 -19.08 -15.42
N TYR A 486 3.09 -18.11 -14.95
CA TYR A 486 4.45 -18.32 -14.47
C TYR A 486 4.42 -18.48 -12.94
N HIS A 487 5.43 -19.16 -12.39
CA HIS A 487 5.56 -19.32 -10.94
C HIS A 487 5.44 -17.95 -10.25
N PHE A 488 4.65 -17.87 -9.18
CA PHE A 488 4.34 -16.67 -8.38
C PHE A 488 3.40 -15.63 -9.01
N GLY A 489 2.62 -16.00 -10.04
CA GLY A 489 1.49 -15.17 -10.51
C GLY A 489 1.87 -14.06 -11.48
N GLU A 490 3.11 -14.02 -11.97
CA GLU A 490 3.43 -13.28 -13.19
C GLU A 490 2.95 -14.08 -14.40
N GLU A 491 2.22 -13.47 -15.32
CA GLU A 491 1.87 -14.12 -16.58
C GLU A 491 2.91 -13.74 -17.62
N LYS A 492 3.61 -14.74 -18.19
CA LYS A 492 4.41 -14.50 -19.38
C LYS A 492 3.51 -14.58 -20.61
N CYS A 493 3.63 -13.58 -21.46
CA CYS A 493 2.95 -13.50 -22.73
C CYS A 493 3.86 -14.09 -23.80
N PHE A 494 3.42 -15.15 -24.47
CA PHE A 494 4.13 -15.73 -25.59
C PHE A 494 3.40 -15.38 -26.87
N ILE A 495 4.16 -15.10 -27.92
CA ILE A 495 3.59 -15.07 -29.26
C ILE A 495 3.56 -16.52 -29.72
N LYS A 496 2.39 -17.12 -29.62
CA LYS A 496 2.12 -18.47 -30.11
C LYS A 496 0.65 -18.49 -30.54
N ASP A 497 0.37 -19.26 -31.58
CA ASP A 497 -0.93 -19.35 -32.26
C ASP A 497 -1.18 -18.12 -33.17
N VAL A 498 -0.96 -18.33 -34.49
CA VAL A 498 -0.77 -17.31 -35.56
C VAL A 498 -2.06 -16.58 -35.94
N ALA A 499 -2.85 -16.17 -34.97
CA ALA A 499 -4.05 -15.39 -35.23
C ALA A 499 -3.70 -13.92 -35.40
N ARG A 500 -4.17 -13.33 -36.50
CA ARG A 500 -3.96 -11.91 -36.80
C ARG A 500 -5.03 -11.09 -36.12
N PHE A 501 -4.63 -10.29 -35.16
CA PHE A 501 -5.50 -9.38 -34.43
C PHE A 501 -5.44 -7.98 -35.07
N ARG A 502 -6.60 -7.37 -35.31
CA ARG A 502 -6.71 -5.97 -35.72
C ARG A 502 -7.80 -5.24 -34.96
N LEU A 503 -7.71 -3.92 -34.90
CA LEU A 503 -8.81 -3.07 -34.46
C LEU A 503 -9.63 -2.64 -35.67
N SER A 504 -10.95 -2.63 -35.52
CA SER A 504 -11.88 -2.13 -36.53
C SER A 504 -12.63 -0.93 -35.98
N PHE A 505 -12.81 0.11 -36.80
CA PHE A 505 -13.57 1.30 -36.43
C PHE A 505 -14.75 1.52 -37.40
N PRO A 506 -15.80 2.25 -37.01
CA PRO A 506 -16.98 2.42 -37.85
C PRO A 506 -16.62 3.20 -39.13
N PRO A 507 -16.92 2.70 -40.33
CA PRO A 507 -16.51 3.35 -41.57
C PRO A 507 -17.20 4.71 -41.78
N LEU A 508 -16.59 5.56 -42.63
CA LEU A 508 -17.19 6.82 -43.12
C LEU A 508 -18.11 6.59 -44.33
N SER A 509 -17.76 5.61 -45.16
CA SER A 509 -18.45 5.18 -46.38
C SER A 509 -18.12 3.71 -46.62
N PHE A 510 -18.97 2.98 -47.37
CA PHE A 510 -18.76 1.57 -47.68
C PHE A 510 -17.32 1.32 -48.18
N GLY A 511 -16.58 0.42 -47.53
CA GLY A 511 -15.30 -0.12 -48.02
C GLY A 511 -13.99 0.40 -47.41
N ASN A 512 -14.00 1.12 -46.28
CA ASN A 512 -12.74 1.59 -45.66
C ASN A 512 -12.62 1.27 -44.16
N ASP A 513 -11.85 0.22 -43.85
CA ASP A 513 -11.57 -0.30 -42.49
C ASP A 513 -10.53 0.54 -41.69
N ARG A 514 -10.12 1.73 -42.17
CA ARG A 514 -9.04 2.52 -41.53
C ARG A 514 -9.55 3.52 -40.49
N ILE A 515 -8.71 3.80 -39.48
CA ILE A 515 -9.01 4.77 -38.43
C ILE A 515 -8.95 6.21 -38.94
N ASP A 516 -9.92 7.02 -38.51
CA ASP A 516 -9.90 8.47 -38.55
C ASP A 516 -9.71 8.96 -37.11
N HIS A 517 -8.52 9.45 -36.76
CA HIS A 517 -8.23 9.88 -35.39
C HIS A 517 -9.10 11.07 -34.96
N GLY A 518 -9.40 12.02 -35.87
CA GLY A 518 -10.25 13.17 -35.57
C GLY A 518 -11.68 12.79 -35.21
N ARG A 519 -12.20 11.72 -35.84
CA ARG A 519 -13.54 11.19 -35.54
C ARG A 519 -13.56 10.18 -34.40
N HIS A 520 -12.65 9.20 -34.44
CA HIS A 520 -12.68 8.01 -33.60
C HIS A 520 -11.99 8.23 -32.26
N LEU A 521 -10.86 8.95 -32.24
CA LEU A 521 -9.99 9.12 -31.07
C LEU A 521 -9.45 10.57 -30.93
N PRO A 522 -10.29 11.62 -31.02
CA PRO A 522 -9.82 13.02 -31.11
C PRO A 522 -8.96 13.48 -29.93
N LEU A 523 -9.14 12.89 -28.74
CA LEU A 523 -8.44 13.30 -27.52
C LEU A 523 -7.32 12.34 -27.10
N ILE A 524 -6.96 11.36 -27.94
CA ILE A 524 -5.95 10.36 -27.60
C ILE A 524 -4.60 11.03 -27.35
N ARG A 525 -3.94 10.65 -26.26
CA ARG A 525 -2.61 11.16 -25.88
C ARG A 525 -1.58 10.06 -25.74
N SER A 526 -2.03 8.85 -25.44
CA SER A 526 -1.16 7.70 -25.20
C SER A 526 -1.78 6.45 -25.78
N ILE A 527 -1.02 5.74 -26.62
CA ILE A 527 -1.32 4.38 -27.06
C ILE A 527 -0.13 3.52 -26.65
N VAL A 528 -0.39 2.44 -25.92
CA VAL A 528 0.61 1.48 -25.49
C VAL A 528 0.19 0.12 -26.01
N VAL A 529 1.04 -0.49 -26.83
CA VAL A 529 0.86 -1.84 -27.36
C VAL A 529 2.07 -2.64 -26.91
N THR A 530 1.90 -3.51 -25.91
CA THR A 530 3.05 -4.23 -25.34
C THR A 530 2.72 -5.69 -25.10
N PRO A 531 3.12 -6.62 -25.98
CA PRO A 531 3.38 -7.98 -25.57
C PRO A 531 4.58 -8.03 -24.60
N SER A 532 4.47 -8.85 -23.55
CA SER A 532 5.60 -9.14 -22.67
C SER A 532 6.54 -10.15 -23.33
N LEU A 533 7.42 -9.69 -24.23
CA LEU A 533 8.31 -10.55 -25.02
C LEU A 533 9.56 -10.95 -24.24
N SER A 534 9.89 -12.24 -24.26
CA SER A 534 10.98 -12.85 -23.49
C SER A 534 12.26 -13.10 -24.29
N GLY A 535 12.22 -13.01 -25.63
CA GLY A 535 13.39 -13.23 -26.50
C GLY A 535 13.42 -12.38 -27.78
N ALA A 536 14.53 -12.43 -28.52
CA ALA A 536 14.70 -11.74 -29.80
C ALA A 536 13.86 -12.37 -30.92
N ASP A 537 13.76 -13.70 -30.96
CA ASP A 537 12.96 -14.43 -31.95
C ASP A 537 11.47 -14.09 -31.85
N GLU A 538 10.92 -14.01 -30.63
CA GLU A 538 9.54 -13.60 -30.38
C GLU A 538 9.26 -12.17 -30.89
N ARG A 539 10.27 -11.29 -30.91
CA ARG A 539 10.12 -9.92 -31.45
C ARG A 539 10.04 -9.90 -32.98
N ALA A 540 10.77 -10.77 -33.68
CA ALA A 540 10.65 -10.89 -35.12
C ALA A 540 9.28 -11.49 -35.52
N GLU A 541 8.85 -12.52 -34.79
CA GLU A 541 7.52 -13.13 -34.96
C GLU A 541 6.37 -12.16 -34.70
N PHE A 542 6.55 -11.21 -33.75
CA PHE A 542 5.56 -10.17 -33.49
C PHE A 542 5.19 -9.38 -34.74
N TRP A 543 6.17 -8.86 -35.46
CA TRP A 543 5.91 -8.01 -36.62
C TRP A 543 5.32 -8.78 -37.79
N ASN A 544 5.75 -10.03 -37.99
CA ASN A 544 5.18 -10.91 -39.00
C ASN A 544 3.71 -11.27 -38.71
N THR A 545 3.34 -11.35 -37.42
CA THR A 545 2.01 -11.84 -37.01
C THR A 545 1.02 -10.71 -36.75
N TYR A 546 1.49 -9.57 -36.22
CA TYR A 546 0.65 -8.51 -35.65
C TYR A 546 0.91 -7.11 -36.23
N SER A 547 1.57 -7.02 -37.38
CA SER A 547 1.61 -5.78 -38.18
C SER A 547 0.20 -5.24 -38.43
N ASP A 548 -0.77 -6.11 -38.74
CA ASP A 548 -2.18 -5.75 -38.95
C ASP A 548 -2.79 -4.97 -37.75
N LEU A 549 -2.36 -5.23 -36.51
CA LEU A 549 -2.79 -4.48 -35.34
C LEU A 549 -2.25 -3.05 -35.39
N ILE A 550 -0.95 -2.91 -35.61
CA ILE A 550 -0.31 -1.60 -35.63
C ILE A 550 -0.83 -0.79 -36.81
N ASP A 551 -0.99 -1.41 -37.97
CA ASP A 551 -1.53 -0.80 -39.18
C ASP A 551 -2.97 -0.29 -38.96
N SER A 552 -3.77 -1.01 -38.15
CA SER A 552 -5.14 -0.56 -37.81
C SER A 552 -5.20 0.71 -36.96
N LEU A 553 -4.10 1.08 -36.31
CA LEU A 553 -3.94 2.32 -35.54
C LEU A 553 -3.43 3.49 -36.39
N LEU A 554 -2.99 3.23 -37.63
CA LEU A 554 -2.45 4.26 -38.52
C LEU A 554 -3.59 4.98 -39.28
N PRO A 555 -3.62 6.32 -39.26
CA PRO A 555 -4.60 7.10 -40.03
C PRO A 555 -4.47 6.91 -41.54
N LYS A 556 -5.51 7.34 -42.26
CA LYS A 556 -5.47 7.51 -43.72
C LYS A 556 -4.30 8.41 -44.16
N VAL A 557 -3.84 8.20 -45.40
CA VAL A 557 -2.87 9.07 -46.07
C VAL A 557 -3.35 10.54 -45.97
N ALA A 558 -2.44 11.44 -45.64
CA ALA A 558 -2.67 12.88 -45.41
C ALA A 558 -3.38 13.30 -44.10
N HIS A 559 -3.59 12.40 -43.12
CA HIS A 559 -4.11 12.77 -41.80
C HIS A 559 -3.04 12.58 -40.72
N SER A 560 -2.68 13.65 -40.02
CA SER A 560 -1.82 13.61 -38.84
C SER A 560 -2.65 13.48 -37.55
N CYS A 561 -2.08 12.85 -36.53
CA CYS A 561 -2.64 12.77 -35.19
C CYS A 561 -1.76 13.60 -34.23
N GLU A 562 -2.07 14.89 -34.15
CA GLU A 562 -1.29 15.84 -33.35
C GLU A 562 -1.50 15.68 -31.84
N THR A 563 -2.58 15.02 -31.42
CA THR A 563 -2.90 14.87 -30.00
C THR A 563 -2.10 13.78 -29.31
N LEU A 564 -1.62 12.78 -30.07
CA LEU A 564 -0.82 11.67 -29.57
C LEU A 564 0.57 12.17 -29.15
N ARG A 565 0.96 11.85 -27.91
CA ARG A 565 2.26 12.23 -27.31
C ARG A 565 3.10 11.03 -26.93
N ASN A 566 2.45 9.90 -26.66
CA ASN A 566 3.10 8.66 -26.32
C ASN A 566 2.59 7.54 -27.23
N PHE A 567 3.51 6.88 -27.94
CA PHE A 567 3.21 5.68 -28.71
C PHE A 567 4.28 4.63 -28.43
N GLU A 568 3.91 3.67 -27.59
CA GLU A 568 4.79 2.58 -27.17
C GLU A 568 4.40 1.29 -27.91
N ILE A 569 5.39 0.70 -28.56
CA ILE A 569 5.33 -0.58 -29.27
C ILE A 569 6.60 -1.37 -28.92
N PRO A 570 6.65 -2.70 -29.09
CA PRO A 570 7.88 -3.46 -28.89
C PRO A 570 8.93 -3.03 -29.90
N SER A 571 9.96 -2.32 -29.47
CA SER A 571 11.08 -1.90 -30.32
C SER A 571 12.37 -2.61 -29.89
N ASN A 572 13.08 -3.23 -30.82
CA ASN A 572 14.50 -3.54 -30.66
C ASN A 572 15.33 -2.73 -31.67
N LEU A 573 16.58 -2.42 -31.32
CA LEU A 573 17.51 -1.56 -32.07
C LEU A 573 17.88 -2.06 -33.49
N GLU A 574 17.63 -3.33 -33.81
CA GLU A 574 17.93 -3.93 -35.13
C GLU A 574 16.70 -4.02 -36.05
N PHE A 575 15.57 -3.44 -35.63
CA PHE A 575 14.32 -3.48 -36.39
C PHE A 575 14.32 -2.42 -37.51
N ASN A 576 14.32 -2.87 -38.76
CA ASN A 576 14.10 -1.99 -39.90
C ASN A 576 12.60 -1.69 -40.04
N VAL A 577 12.14 -0.65 -39.34
CA VAL A 577 10.76 -0.16 -39.37
C VAL A 577 10.28 0.08 -40.81
N LYS A 578 11.18 0.49 -41.74
CA LYS A 578 10.83 0.74 -43.15
C LYS A 578 10.27 -0.51 -43.85
N THR A 579 10.79 -1.69 -43.49
CA THR A 579 10.41 -2.96 -44.15
C THR A 579 9.26 -3.69 -43.46
N SER A 580 8.99 -3.39 -42.19
CA SER A 580 8.10 -4.19 -41.36
C SER A 580 6.77 -3.53 -41.01
N LEU A 581 6.63 -2.22 -41.28
CA LEU A 581 5.40 -1.46 -41.08
C LEU A 581 4.91 -0.89 -42.41
N LEU A 582 3.61 -1.03 -42.69
CA LEU A 582 2.99 -0.31 -43.79
C LEU A 582 3.10 1.19 -43.50
N ARG A 583 3.98 1.88 -44.24
CA ARG A 583 4.27 3.32 -44.11
C ARG A 583 5.10 3.66 -42.85
N GLY A 584 6.03 2.78 -42.47
CA GLY A 584 6.99 3.04 -41.38
C GLY A 584 7.70 4.39 -41.51
N ASP A 585 8.04 4.78 -42.74
CA ASP A 585 8.72 6.04 -43.09
C ASP A 585 7.85 7.28 -42.83
N GLU A 586 6.52 7.13 -42.89
CA GLU A 586 5.56 8.23 -42.71
C GLU A 586 5.13 8.39 -41.25
N LEU A 587 5.54 7.49 -40.34
CA LEU A 587 5.13 7.53 -38.92
C LEU A 587 5.49 8.85 -38.22
N PRO A 588 6.66 9.47 -38.46
CA PRO A 588 6.97 10.78 -37.91
C PRO A 588 5.99 11.88 -38.34
N ASP A 589 5.56 11.89 -39.60
CA ASP A 589 4.63 12.89 -40.13
C ASP A 589 3.19 12.63 -39.66
N ILE A 590 2.85 11.36 -39.50
CA ILE A 590 1.58 10.91 -38.94
C ILE A 590 1.47 11.28 -37.45
N PHE A 591 2.55 11.13 -36.68
CA PHE A 591 2.59 11.34 -35.22
C PHE A 591 3.64 12.39 -34.81
N PRO A 592 3.49 13.66 -35.23
CA PRO A 592 4.55 14.67 -35.13
C PRO A 592 4.92 15.03 -33.68
N ASN A 593 4.05 14.73 -32.71
CA ASN A 593 4.23 15.07 -31.30
C ASN A 593 4.70 13.89 -30.43
N VAL A 594 4.93 12.71 -31.00
CA VAL A 594 5.45 11.56 -30.25
C VAL A 594 6.96 11.61 -30.19
N ARG A 595 7.52 11.59 -28.98
CA ARG A 595 8.97 11.75 -28.73
C ARG A 595 9.65 10.46 -28.30
N SER A 596 9.14 9.30 -28.73
CA SER A 596 9.75 8.02 -28.42
C SER A 596 11.08 7.86 -29.18
N LYS A 597 12.04 7.14 -28.58
CA LYS A 597 13.36 6.92 -29.19
C LYS A 597 13.26 6.39 -30.63
N TRP A 598 12.39 5.41 -30.85
CA TRP A 598 12.23 4.76 -32.15
C TRP A 598 11.62 5.68 -33.23
N ILE A 599 10.76 6.65 -32.86
CA ILE A 599 10.24 7.65 -33.82
C ILE A 599 11.32 8.68 -34.16
N ASN A 600 12.13 9.08 -33.18
CA ASN A 600 13.26 9.98 -33.44
C ASN A 600 14.33 9.31 -34.33
N ASP A 601 14.58 8.02 -34.11
CA ASP A 601 15.49 7.23 -34.95
C ASP A 601 14.97 7.19 -36.41
N LEU A 602 13.64 7.01 -36.61
CA LEU A 602 13.01 7.09 -37.93
C LEU A 602 13.12 8.46 -38.59
N GLN A 603 12.92 9.54 -37.84
CA GLN A 603 13.12 10.90 -38.34
C GLN A 603 14.56 11.11 -38.83
N THR A 604 15.54 10.58 -38.10
CA THR A 604 16.95 10.68 -38.46
C THR A 604 17.25 9.88 -39.74
N ILE A 605 16.65 8.70 -39.89
CA ILE A 605 16.79 7.86 -41.09
C ILE A 605 16.05 8.45 -42.29
N SER A 606 14.94 9.18 -42.10
CA SER A 606 14.19 9.80 -43.19
C SER A 606 14.84 11.08 -43.72
N ASN A 607 15.66 11.74 -42.90
CA ASN A 607 16.36 12.98 -43.27
C ASN A 607 17.76 12.73 -43.88
N ASN A 608 18.22 11.48 -43.90
CA ASN A 608 19.43 11.01 -44.58
C ASN A 608 19.03 10.20 -45.82
#